data_AF-A0A8J9YFJ7-F1
#
_entry.id   AF-A0A8J9YFJ7-F1
#
_cell.length_a   1.000
_cell.length_b   1.000
_cell.length_c   1.000
_cell.angle_alpha   90.00
_cell.angle_beta   90.00
_cell.angle_gamma   90.00
#
_symmetry.space_group_name_H-M   'P 1'
#
loop_
_entity.id
_entity.type
_entity.pdbx_description
1 polymer ?
#
loop_
_entity_poly.entity_id
_entity_poly.type
_entity_poly.pdbx_seq_one_letter_code
_entity_poly.pdbx_strand_id
1 'polypeptide(L)' 'MPHNTKRKVVSNLKLCPNCLYNHHGKPCISNKICRICHNDHNSLLHEAFTSHGPHVSVRSSASSTPGTSAAVIPIVAC' A
#
# COMPACT_ATOMS: atom_id res chain seq x y z
N MET A 1 2.99 11.64 21.91
CA MET A 1 1.86 11.95 21.01
C MET A 1 1.27 10.63 20.53
N PRO A 2 0.02 10.26 20.89
CA PRO A 2 -0.57 9.00 20.45
C PRO A 2 -0.59 8.91 18.91
N HIS A 3 -0.06 7.83 18.34
CA HIS A 3 0.22 7.68 16.90
C HIS A 3 -1.05 7.75 16.02
N ASN A 4 -2.20 7.37 16.56
CA ASN A 4 -3.50 7.46 15.90
C ASN A 4 -3.96 8.92 15.66
N THR A 5 -3.41 9.88 16.40
CA THR A 5 -3.76 11.30 16.25
C THR A 5 -3.17 11.90 14.98
N LYS A 6 -1.99 11.44 14.54
CA LYS A 6 -1.30 11.99 13.36
C LYS A 6 -2.13 11.78 12.08
N ARG A 7 -2.67 10.58 11.87
CA ARG A 7 -3.56 10.29 10.71
C ARG A 7 -4.82 11.14 10.75
N LYS A 8 -5.46 11.28 11.92
CA LYS A 8 -6.65 12.12 12.10
C LYS A 8 -6.37 13.58 11.78
N VAL A 9 -5.24 14.13 12.23
CA VAL A 9 -4.84 15.51 11.94
C VAL A 9 -4.64 15.72 10.43
N VAL A 10 -3.95 14.80 9.75
CA VAL A 10 -3.76 14.86 8.29
C VAL A 10 -5.09 14.84 7.54
N SER A 11 -6.02 13.97 7.93
CA SER A 11 -7.36 13.93 7.33
C SER A 11 -8.18 15.18 7.63
N ASN A 12 -8.20 15.66 8.88
CA ASN A 12 -8.95 16.85 9.29
C ASN A 12 -8.45 18.12 8.58
N LEU A 13 -7.14 18.24 8.41
CA LEU A 13 -6.50 19.37 7.71
C LEU A 13 -6.47 19.20 6.18
N LYS A 14 -7.05 18.10 5.65
CA LYS A 14 -7.05 17.77 4.21
C LYS A 14 -5.64 17.78 3.58
N LEU A 15 -4.66 17.30 4.35
CA LEU A 15 -3.28 17.21 3.90
C LEU A 15 -3.05 15.89 3.15
N CYS A 16 -2.19 15.93 2.15
CA CYS A 16 -1.73 14.74 1.45
C CYS A 16 -0.92 13.84 2.40
N PRO A 17 -1.18 12.53 2.47
CA PRO A 17 -0.42 11.61 3.31
C PRO A 17 1.03 11.43 2.86
N ASN A 18 1.34 11.72 1.59
CA ASN A 18 2.69 11.62 1.04
C ASN A 18 3.54 12.87 1.33
N CYS A 19 3.08 14.04 0.88
CA CYS A 19 3.88 15.26 0.95
C CYS A 19 3.52 16.18 2.13
N LEU A 20 2.44 15.89 2.87
CA LEU A 20 1.92 16.72 3.97
C LEU A 20 1.44 18.13 3.56
N TYR A 21 1.17 18.36 2.28
CA TYR A 21 0.59 19.60 1.76
C TYR A 21 -0.88 19.43 1.40
N ASN A 22 -1.65 20.52 1.49
CA ASN A 22 -2.99 20.58 0.93
C ASN A 22 -2.90 20.89 -0.57
N HIS A 23 -3.43 20.00 -1.41
CA HIS A 23 -3.43 20.17 -2.87
C HIS A 23 -4.71 20.82 -3.41
N HIS A 24 -5.68 21.17 -2.55
CA HIS A 24 -6.95 21.77 -2.97
C HIS A 24 -7.67 20.96 -4.07
N GLY A 25 -7.63 19.63 -3.97
CA GLY A 25 -8.24 18.72 -4.94
C GLY A 25 -7.34 18.34 -6.14
N LYS A 26 -6.14 18.92 -6.26
CA LYS A 26 -5.18 18.51 -7.29
C LYS A 26 -4.46 17.22 -6.91
N PRO A 27 -4.04 16.39 -7.89
CA PRO A 27 -3.23 15.22 -7.61
C PRO A 27 -1.87 15.61 -7.04
N CYS A 28 -1.35 14.77 -6.14
CA CYS A 28 -0.01 14.92 -5.61
C CYS A 28 1.02 14.52 -6.68
N ILE A 29 1.96 15.42 -7.00
CA ILE A 29 3.05 15.18 -7.95
C ILE A 29 4.36 14.72 -7.27
N SER A 30 4.34 14.61 -5.94
CA SER A 30 5.52 14.23 -5.16
C SER A 30 5.85 12.75 -5.40
N ASN A 31 7.05 12.48 -5.91
CA ASN A 31 7.62 11.14 -5.97
C ASN A 31 8.29 10.69 -4.66
N LYS A 32 8.01 11.38 -3.55
CA LYS A 32 8.52 10.99 -2.23
C LYS A 32 7.89 9.66 -1.82
N ILE A 33 8.72 8.82 -1.20
CA ILE A 33 8.34 7.55 -0.60
C ILE A 33 8.82 7.51 0.84
N CYS A 34 8.18 6.67 1.64
CA CYS A 34 8.58 6.42 3.02
C CYS A 34 9.97 5.78 3.04
N ARG A 35 10.88 6.34 3.83
CA ARG A 35 12.27 5.83 3.92
C ARG A 35 12.39 4.52 4.70
N ILE A 36 11.30 4.07 5.33
CA ILE A 36 11.28 2.88 6.19
C ILE A 36 10.70 1.68 5.44
N CYS A 37 9.57 1.87 4.75
CA CYS A 37 8.88 0.79 4.02
C CYS A 37 8.70 1.05 2.52
N HIS A 38 9.24 2.15 1.99
CA HIS A 38 9.22 2.50 0.56
C HIS A 38 7.82 2.66 -0.07
N ASN A 39 6.77 2.80 0.74
CA ASN A 39 5.41 3.09 0.29
C ASN A 39 5.14 4.59 0.10
N ASP A 40 4.01 4.92 -0.51
CA ASP A 40 3.53 6.26 -0.91
C ASP A 40 2.99 7.11 0.26
N HIS A 41 3.76 7.22 1.34
CA HIS A 41 3.46 8.12 2.47
C HIS A 41 4.70 8.80 3.03
N ASN A 42 4.49 9.89 3.77
CA ASN A 42 5.56 10.57 4.49
C ASN A 42 6.09 9.69 5.63
N SER A 43 7.41 9.56 5.78
CA SER A 43 8.01 8.79 6.89
C SER A 43 7.51 9.21 8.29
N LEU A 44 7.11 10.48 8.47
CA LEU A 44 6.53 10.97 9.74
C LEU A 44 5.20 10.28 10.12
N LEU A 45 4.50 9.77 9.12
CA LEU A 45 3.25 9.01 9.26
C LEU A 45 3.48 7.50 9.30
N HIS A 46 4.72 7.00 9.17
CA HIS A 46 5.00 5.57 9.04
C HIS A 46 4.35 4.74 10.15
N GLU A 47 4.54 5.12 11.41
CA GLU A 47 3.95 4.40 12.55
C GLU A 47 2.42 4.42 12.54
N ALA A 48 1.84 5.48 11.98
CA ALA A 48 0.41 5.55 11.80
C ALA A 48 0.00 4.54 10.71
N PHE A 49 0.66 4.46 9.57
CA PHE A 49 0.31 3.50 8.51
C PHE A 49 0.63 2.02 8.84
N THR A 50 1.65 1.77 9.65
CA THR A 50 2.11 0.42 10.03
C THR A 50 1.50 -0.07 11.35
N SER A 51 0.36 0.48 11.78
CA SER A 51 -0.35 0.00 12.97
C SER A 51 -0.98 -1.38 12.73
N HIS A 52 -0.14 -2.40 12.55
CA HIS A 52 -0.51 -3.78 12.81
C HIS A 52 -0.27 -4.02 14.30
N GLY A 53 -1.25 -4.63 14.97
CA GLY A 53 -1.05 -5.22 16.30
C GLY A 53 0.12 -6.23 16.30
N PRO A 54 0.42 -6.88 17.44
CA PRO A 54 1.62 -7.70 17.61
C PRO A 54 1.88 -8.58 16.38
N HIS A 55 3.03 -8.32 15.76
CA HIS A 55 3.51 -8.91 14.52
C HIS A 55 3.71 -10.43 14.70
N VAL A 56 2.69 -11.23 14.35
CA VAL A 56 2.94 -12.59 13.86
C VAL A 56 3.35 -12.44 12.41
N SER A 57 4.66 -12.52 12.18
CA SER A 57 5.26 -12.53 10.85
C SER A 57 4.87 -13.82 10.12
N VAL A 58 3.68 -13.86 9.52
CA VAL A 58 3.45 -14.79 8.41
C VAL A 58 4.12 -14.17 7.18
N ARG A 59 5.38 -14.56 6.97
CA ARG A 59 6.09 -14.42 5.70
C ARG A 59 5.22 -15.03 4.60
N SER A 60 4.43 -14.22 3.91
CA SER A 60 3.94 -14.59 2.58
C SER A 60 5.06 -14.29 1.60
N SER A 61 5.97 -15.27 1.47
CA SER A 61 6.99 -15.30 0.44
C SER A 61 6.96 -16.69 -0.18
N ALA A 62 6.22 -16.84 -1.28
CA ALA A 62 6.45 -17.89 -2.26
C ALA A 62 5.76 -17.52 -3.57
N SER A 63 6.49 -16.74 -4.37
CA SER A 63 6.56 -16.89 -5.81
C SER A 63 6.71 -18.36 -6.20
N SER A 64 5.79 -18.90 -7.02
CA SER A 64 6.00 -20.15 -7.78
C SER A 64 4.96 -20.26 -8.91
N THR A 65 5.32 -19.85 -10.12
CA THR A 65 4.86 -20.53 -11.34
C THR A 65 5.75 -21.76 -11.55
N PRO A 66 5.19 -22.97 -11.73
CA PRO A 66 5.40 -23.71 -12.98
C PRO A 66 4.18 -24.55 -13.44
N GLY A 67 4.20 -24.98 -14.72
CA GLY A 67 3.15 -25.75 -15.44
C GLY A 67 2.75 -27.09 -14.80
N THR A 68 1.73 -27.83 -15.30
CA THR A 68 1.79 -28.64 -16.53
C THR A 68 0.38 -29.24 -16.85
N SER A 69 0.07 -29.38 -18.15
CA SER A 69 -0.75 -30.39 -18.86
C SER A 69 -2.13 -30.86 -18.34
N ALA A 70 -3.17 -30.66 -19.16
CA ALA A 70 -4.08 -31.73 -19.59
C ALA A 70 -4.75 -31.38 -20.93
N ALA A 71 -4.42 -32.14 -21.98
CA ALA A 71 -5.10 -32.13 -23.26
C ALA A 71 -6.34 -33.01 -23.21
N VAL A 72 -7.50 -32.60 -23.75
CA VAL A 72 -8.44 -33.45 -24.52
C VAL A 72 -9.35 -32.57 -25.42
N ILE A 73 -9.35 -32.87 -26.74
CA ILE A 73 -10.19 -32.39 -27.87
C ILE A 73 -11.45 -33.30 -27.93
N PRO A 74 -12.71 -32.94 -28.36
CA PRO A 74 -13.03 -32.55 -29.76
C PRO A 74 -14.25 -31.65 -30.11
N ILE A 75 -14.07 -30.95 -31.24
CA ILE A 75 -14.91 -30.84 -32.47
C ILE A 75 -16.45 -30.71 -32.31
N VAL A 76 -17.01 -29.60 -32.82
CA VAL A 76 -18.13 -29.66 -33.79
C VAL A 76 -18.17 -28.39 -34.64
N ALA A 77 -18.12 -28.59 -35.95
CA ALA A 77 -18.43 -27.62 -36.97
C ALA A 77 -19.93 -27.70 -37.28
N CYS A 78 -20.57 -26.54 -37.43
CA CYS A 78 -21.75 -26.31 -38.24
C CYS A 78 -21.67 -24.88 -38.77
#